data_AF-A0A198AJH1-F1
#
_entry.id   AF-A0A198AJH1-F1
#
_cell.length_a   1.000
_cell.length_b   1.000
_cell.length_c   1.000
_cell.angle_alpha   90.00
_cell.angle_beta   90.00
_cell.angle_gamma   90.00
#
_symmetry.space_group_name_H-M   'P 1'
#
loop_
_entity.id
_entity.type
_entity.pdbx_description
1 polymer ?
#
loop_
_entity_poly.entity_id
_entity_poly.type
_entity_poly.pdbx_seq_one_letter_code
_entity_poly.pdbx_strand_id
1 'polypeptide(L)'
;MKMHVAINVRNLEDSLAFYKKLFNAEPTKVKENYAKFELDQPALHFSLNVRDYDNKGVLNHFGFQVKNTEEVLAAKQRLQEAGLVSFDEMDTTCCYAVQDKIWVSDPEGNPWEVFYTKEDSEFEAAEDHVMPMPSVCCPTPESTKTNINFTDFRDKNTCC
;
A
#
# COMPACT_ATOMS: atom_id res chain seq x y z
N MET A 1 -7.06 13.00 -12.97
CA MET A 1 -6.32 11.91 -12.33
C MET A 1 -5.44 12.51 -11.25
N LYS A 2 -5.48 11.98 -10.03
CA LYS A 2 -4.59 12.39 -8.94
C LYS A 2 -3.72 11.20 -8.55
N MET A 3 -2.46 11.45 -8.24
CA MET A 3 -1.61 10.43 -7.60
C MET A 3 -2.22 10.12 -6.23
N HIS A 4 -2.33 8.84 -5.89
CA HIS A 4 -2.72 8.42 -4.57
C HIS A 4 -1.53 7.86 -3.80
N VAL A 5 -1.36 8.36 -2.57
CA VAL A 5 -0.46 7.76 -1.59
C VAL A 5 -1.22 7.57 -0.30
N ALA A 6 -1.23 6.33 0.19
CA ALA A 6 -1.77 5.97 1.49
C ALA A 6 -0.64 5.55 2.41
N ILE A 7 -0.64 6.12 3.62
CA ILE A 7 0.32 5.74 4.65
C ILE A 7 -0.39 5.33 5.93
N ASN A 8 0.27 4.45 6.69
CA ASN A 8 -0.11 4.11 8.04
C ASN A 8 0.53 5.09 9.03
N VAL A 9 -0.19 5.50 10.05
CA VAL A 9 0.29 6.41 11.10
C VAL A 9 -0.07 5.86 12.48
N ARG A 10 0.79 6.10 13.46
CA ARG A 10 0.53 5.69 14.85
C ARG A 10 -0.30 6.70 15.63
N ASN A 11 -0.14 7.99 15.30
CA ASN A 11 -0.87 9.09 15.90
C ASN A 11 -1.37 10.02 14.78
N LEU A 12 -2.69 10.13 14.65
CA LEU A 12 -3.32 10.93 13.62
C LEU A 12 -3.15 12.43 13.86
N GLU A 13 -3.21 12.88 15.10
CA GLU A 13 -3.10 14.30 15.47
C GLU A 13 -1.70 14.84 15.13
N ASP A 14 -0.65 14.13 15.53
CA ASP A 14 0.73 14.49 15.22
C ASP A 14 0.96 14.54 13.69
N SER A 15 0.41 13.54 12.99
CA SER A 15 0.52 13.44 11.54
C SER A 15 -0.22 14.57 10.84
N LEU A 16 -1.45 14.90 11.28
CA LEU A 16 -2.22 16.02 10.76
C LEU A 16 -1.49 17.35 10.97
N ALA A 17 -0.93 17.57 12.16
CA ALA A 17 -0.16 18.78 12.44
C ALA A 17 1.04 18.96 11.48
N PHE A 18 1.69 17.85 11.10
CA PHE A 18 2.77 17.85 10.12
C PHE A 18 2.24 18.09 8.69
N TYR A 19 1.29 17.29 8.21
CA TYR A 19 0.84 17.33 6.82
C TYR A 19 0.07 18.59 6.45
N LYS A 20 -0.66 19.20 7.40
CA LYS A 20 -1.26 20.53 7.19
C LYS A 20 -0.21 21.59 6.85
N LYS A 21 0.95 21.56 7.52
CA LYS A 21 2.06 22.47 7.25
C LYS A 21 2.76 22.13 5.95
N LEU A 22 3.01 20.83 5.69
CA LEU A 22 3.69 20.37 4.49
C LEU A 22 2.91 20.73 3.22
N PHE A 23 1.60 20.49 3.23
CA PHE A 23 0.73 20.74 2.07
C PHE A 23 0.17 22.16 2.05
N ASN A 24 0.35 22.92 3.13
CA ASN A 24 -0.27 24.24 3.32
C ASN A 24 -1.78 24.20 3.01
N ALA A 25 -2.46 23.16 3.51
CA ALA A 25 -3.85 22.88 3.24
C ALA A 25 -4.49 22.14 4.42
N GLU A 26 -5.80 22.27 4.57
CA GLU A 26 -6.58 21.49 5.53
C GLU A 26 -7.03 20.15 4.89
N PRO A 27 -7.20 19.07 5.67
CA PRO A 27 -7.71 17.81 5.16
C PRO A 27 -9.17 17.97 4.70
N THR A 28 -9.54 17.29 3.62
CA THR A 28 -10.94 17.26 3.12
C THR A 28 -11.83 16.31 3.92
N LYS A 29 -11.24 15.35 4.64
CA LYS A 29 -11.96 14.44 5.53
C LYS A 29 -11.10 14.10 6.74
N VAL A 30 -11.71 14.09 7.93
CA VAL A 30 -11.10 13.63 9.18
C VAL A 30 -12.11 12.76 9.92
N LYS A 31 -11.64 11.60 10.39
CA LYS A 31 -12.33 10.60 11.20
C LYS A 31 -11.37 10.16 12.31
N GLU A 32 -11.84 9.32 13.24
CA GLU A 32 -11.05 8.89 14.40
C GLU A 32 -9.75 8.17 14.01
N ASN A 33 -9.84 7.29 13.01
CA ASN A 33 -8.74 6.44 12.53
C ASN A 33 -8.27 6.80 11.10
N TYR A 34 -8.75 7.90 10.53
CA TYR A 34 -8.52 8.22 9.12
C TYR A 34 -8.51 9.72 8.84
N ALA A 35 -7.62 10.18 7.97
CA ALA A 35 -7.75 11.50 7.36
C ALA A 35 -7.33 11.49 5.90
N LYS A 36 -7.88 12.43 5.13
CA LYS A 36 -7.62 12.58 3.70
C LYS A 36 -7.33 14.03 3.34
N PHE A 37 -6.36 14.24 2.47
CA PHE A 37 -6.12 15.49 1.75
C PHE A 37 -6.38 15.29 0.27
N GLU A 38 -7.06 16.25 -0.35
CA GLU A 38 -7.23 16.31 -1.80
C GLU A 38 -6.71 17.64 -2.30
N LEU A 39 -5.57 17.61 -2.97
CA LEU A 39 -4.88 18.77 -3.49
C LEU A 39 -5.00 18.80 -5.02
N ASP A 40 -5.07 20.00 -5.59
CA ASP A 40 -5.08 20.19 -7.04
C ASP A 40 -3.69 20.55 -7.58
N GLN A 41 -2.86 21.20 -6.77
CA GLN A 41 -1.48 21.60 -7.13
C GLN A 41 -0.53 21.36 -5.95
N PRO A 42 0.21 20.22 -5.93
CA PRO A 42 0.18 19.13 -6.90
C PRO A 42 -1.14 18.34 -6.86
N ALA A 43 -1.47 17.66 -7.95
CA ALA A 43 -2.65 16.79 -8.03
C ALA A 43 -2.45 15.52 -7.20
N LEU A 44 -2.87 15.58 -5.93
CA LEU A 44 -2.58 14.55 -4.92
C LEU A 44 -3.83 14.19 -4.13
N HIS A 45 -4.07 12.88 -4.01
CA HIS A 45 -4.99 12.27 -3.06
C HIS A 45 -4.14 11.58 -1.98
N PHE A 46 -4.12 12.10 -0.76
CA PHE A 46 -3.24 11.60 0.31
C PHE A 46 -4.05 11.11 1.51
N SER A 47 -3.87 9.87 1.93
CA SER A 47 -4.58 9.29 3.07
C SER A 47 -3.66 8.89 4.22
N LEU A 48 -4.14 9.16 5.43
CA LEU A 48 -3.54 8.79 6.69
C LEU A 48 -4.44 7.75 7.34
N ASN A 49 -3.89 6.58 7.65
CA ASN A 49 -4.64 5.46 8.22
C ASN A 49 -4.03 5.10 9.59
N VAL A 50 -4.81 5.18 10.66
CA VAL A 50 -4.37 4.76 11.99
C VAL A 50 -4.46 3.24 12.05
N ARG A 51 -3.33 2.59 11.75
CA ARG A 51 -3.20 1.13 11.72
C ARG A 51 -1.83 0.75 12.24
N ASP A 52 -1.76 -0.41 12.88
CA ASP A 52 -0.48 -1.02 13.22
C ASP A 52 0.24 -1.45 11.95
N TYR A 53 1.55 -1.20 11.90
CA TYR A 53 2.40 -1.62 10.80
C TYR A 53 3.73 -2.13 11.34
N ASP A 54 4.13 -3.28 10.80
CA ASP A 54 5.37 -3.96 11.15
C ASP A 54 6.49 -3.61 10.13
N ASN A 55 7.36 -4.58 9.85
CA ASN A 55 8.62 -4.45 9.11
C ASN A 55 8.48 -3.93 7.67
N LYS A 56 7.26 -3.88 7.10
CA LYS A 56 7.00 -3.29 5.77
C LYS A 56 6.96 -1.76 5.78
N GLY A 57 7.04 -1.14 6.96
CA GLY A 57 7.17 0.29 7.11
C GLY A 57 5.85 1.05 7.03
N VAL A 58 5.97 2.37 6.90
CA VAL A 58 4.85 3.33 7.00
C VAL A 58 3.97 3.34 5.75
N LEU A 59 4.49 2.89 4.61
CA LEU A 59 3.73 2.85 3.36
C LEU A 59 2.60 1.82 3.44
N ASN A 60 1.38 2.24 3.14
CA ASN A 60 0.24 1.34 3.03
C ASN A 60 0.07 0.88 1.58
N HIS A 61 -0.22 1.83 0.67
CA HIS A 61 -0.35 1.55 -0.77
C HIS A 61 -0.19 2.81 -1.63
N PHE A 62 -0.05 2.59 -2.92
CA PHE A 62 -0.06 3.64 -3.94
C PHE A 62 -1.30 3.52 -4.81
N GLY A 63 -1.60 4.56 -5.59
CA GLY A 63 -2.59 4.40 -6.64
C GLY A 63 -2.83 5.62 -7.50
N PHE A 64 -3.89 5.57 -8.28
CA PHE A 64 -4.38 6.67 -9.08
C PHE A 64 -5.89 6.82 -8.94
N GLN A 65 -6.32 8.01 -8.51
CA GLN A 65 -7.73 8.39 -8.53
C GLN A 65 -8.10 8.86 -9.94
N VAL A 66 -8.98 8.13 -10.61
CA VAL A 66 -9.50 8.41 -11.96
C VAL A 66 -10.86 9.11 -11.91
N LYS A 67 -11.36 9.55 -13.07
CA LYS A 67 -12.54 10.44 -13.12
C LYS A 67 -13.88 9.72 -13.10
N ASN A 68 -13.91 8.45 -13.48
CA ASN A 68 -15.13 7.66 -13.62
C ASN A 68 -14.83 6.17 -13.66
N THR A 69 -15.89 5.36 -13.61
CA THR A 69 -15.84 3.90 -13.69
C THR A 69 -15.26 3.40 -15.00
N GLU A 70 -15.52 4.08 -16.12
CA GLU A 70 -14.99 3.67 -17.43
C GLU A 70 -13.46 3.71 -17.46
N GLU A 71 -12.84 4.70 -16.82
CA GLU A 71 -11.38 4.79 -16.68
C GLU A 71 -10.83 3.65 -15.79
N VAL A 72 -11.56 3.22 -14.74
CA VAL A 72 -11.17 2.05 -13.91
C VAL A 72 -11.22 0.77 -14.76
N LEU A 73 -12.31 0.55 -15.50
CA LEU A 73 -12.47 -0.62 -16.36
C LEU A 73 -11.45 -0.66 -17.51
N ALA A 74 -11.11 0.48 -18.09
CA ALA A 74 -10.06 0.57 -19.10
C ALA A 74 -8.68 0.23 -18.51
N ALA A 75 -8.39 0.67 -17.29
CA ALA A 75 -7.17 0.28 -16.58
C ALA A 75 -7.14 -1.22 -16.27
N LYS A 76 -8.28 -1.79 -15.85
CA LYS A 76 -8.44 -3.23 -15.61
C LYS A 76 -8.08 -4.04 -16.84
N GLN A 77 -8.74 -3.75 -17.96
CA GLN A 77 -8.52 -4.45 -19.21
C GLN A 77 -7.05 -4.39 -19.63
N ARG A 78 -6.46 -3.19 -19.64
CA ARG A 78 -5.04 -3.00 -20.00
C ARG A 78 -4.09 -3.81 -19.11
N LEU A 79 -4.33 -3.86 -17.80
CA LEU A 79 -3.47 -4.57 -16.84
C LEU A 79 -3.62 -6.09 -16.97
N GLN A 80 -4.84 -6.59 -17.18
CA GLN A 80 -5.11 -8.00 -17.46
C GLN A 80 -4.44 -8.46 -18.75
N GLU A 81 -4.55 -7.67 -19.83
CA GLU A 81 -3.86 -7.94 -21.11
C GLU A 81 -2.33 -7.96 -20.96
N ALA A 82 -1.80 -7.17 -20.01
CA ALA A 82 -0.38 -7.15 -19.68
C ALA A 82 0.07 -8.29 -18.76
N GLY A 83 -0.83 -9.18 -18.33
CA GLY A 83 -0.52 -10.28 -17.41
C GLY A 83 -0.25 -9.81 -15.97
N LEU A 84 -0.59 -8.57 -15.64
CA LEU A 84 -0.54 -8.04 -14.29
C LEU A 84 -1.85 -8.42 -13.60
N VAL A 85 -1.81 -9.50 -12.83
CA VAL A 85 -2.98 -10.10 -12.15
C VAL A 85 -3.74 -9.01 -11.38
N SER A 86 -5.00 -8.79 -11.77
CA SER A 86 -5.89 -7.81 -11.16
C SER A 86 -7.00 -8.51 -10.39
N PHE A 87 -7.08 -8.33 -9.08
CA PHE A 87 -8.34 -8.55 -8.37
C PHE A 87 -9.14 -7.24 -8.43
N ASP A 88 -10.44 -7.34 -8.63
CA ASP A 88 -11.33 -6.18 -8.73
C ASP A 88 -12.37 -6.15 -7.60
N GLU A 89 -12.59 -4.94 -7.09
CA GLU A 89 -13.58 -4.60 -6.08
C GLU A 89 -14.48 -3.53 -6.69
N MET A 90 -15.58 -3.97 -7.29
CA MET A 90 -16.59 -3.08 -7.86
C MET A 90 -17.66 -2.78 -6.79
N ASP A 91 -18.12 -1.53 -6.73
CA ASP A 91 -19.17 -1.09 -5.78
C ASP A 91 -18.88 -1.40 -4.30
N THR A 92 -17.61 -1.30 -3.89
CA THR A 92 -17.19 -1.62 -2.52
C THR A 92 -17.11 -0.34 -1.67
N THR A 93 -17.64 -0.40 -0.45
CA THR A 93 -17.51 0.71 0.51
C THR A 93 -16.18 0.57 1.24
N CYS A 94 -15.15 1.32 0.84
CA CYS A 94 -13.83 1.30 1.49
C CYS A 94 -13.48 2.72 1.95
N CYS A 95 -12.90 2.85 3.14
CA CYS A 95 -12.44 4.13 3.69
C CYS A 95 -13.50 5.27 3.65
N TYR A 96 -14.72 5.00 4.13
CA TYR A 96 -15.80 5.99 4.14
C TYR A 96 -16.17 6.54 2.75
N ALA A 97 -16.06 5.71 1.70
CA ALA A 97 -16.49 6.06 0.34
C ALA A 97 -16.96 4.81 -0.43
N VAL A 98 -17.93 4.99 -1.32
CA VAL A 98 -18.28 3.97 -2.32
C VAL A 98 -17.33 4.13 -3.50
N GLN A 99 -16.61 3.06 -3.84
CA GLN A 99 -15.56 3.10 -4.84
C GLN A 99 -15.67 1.94 -5.83
N ASP A 100 -15.27 2.21 -7.07
CA ASP A 100 -14.84 1.17 -8.00
C ASP A 100 -13.32 1.13 -7.99
N LYS A 101 -12.75 -0.05 -7.83
CA LYS A 101 -11.31 -0.20 -7.62
C LYS A 101 -10.77 -1.47 -8.24
N ILE A 102 -9.54 -1.37 -8.73
CA ILE A 102 -8.72 -2.52 -9.11
C ILE A 102 -7.39 -2.47 -8.38
N TRP A 103 -6.84 -3.63 -8.08
CA TRP A 103 -5.56 -3.77 -7.39
C TRP A 103 -4.56 -4.56 -8.23
N VAL A 104 -3.30 -4.15 -8.17
CA VAL A 104 -2.14 -4.92 -8.62
C VAL A 104 -1.02 -4.83 -7.59
N SER A 105 -0.02 -5.70 -7.68
CA SER A 105 1.19 -5.61 -6.85
C SER A 105 2.42 -5.49 -7.74
N ASP A 106 3.37 -4.66 -7.32
CA ASP A 106 4.66 -4.57 -7.99
C ASP A 106 5.60 -5.72 -7.56
N PRO A 107 6.79 -5.87 -8.18
CA PRO A 107 7.73 -6.93 -7.83
C PRO A 107 8.25 -6.91 -6.39
N GLU A 108 8.17 -5.76 -5.71
CA GLU A 108 8.57 -5.60 -4.30
C GLU A 108 7.40 -5.84 -3.34
N GLY A 109 6.22 -6.16 -3.88
CA GLY A 109 5.01 -6.42 -3.12
C GLY A 109 4.31 -5.16 -2.64
N ASN A 110 4.60 -3.99 -3.20
CA ASN A 110 3.81 -2.80 -2.93
C ASN A 110 2.45 -2.92 -3.63
N PRO A 111 1.34 -2.73 -2.92
CA PRO A 111 0.01 -2.68 -3.52
C PRO A 111 -0.23 -1.36 -4.25
N TRP A 112 -0.84 -1.47 -5.42
CA TRP A 112 -1.22 -0.36 -6.29
C TRP A 112 -2.71 -0.45 -6.64
N GLU A 113 -3.44 0.65 -6.48
CA GLU A 113 -4.84 0.76 -6.88
C GLU A 113 -5.08 1.74 -8.03
N VAL A 114 -6.10 1.47 -8.84
CA VAL A 114 -6.74 2.49 -9.68
C VAL A 114 -8.19 2.53 -9.28
N PHE A 115 -8.68 3.71 -8.89
CA PHE A 115 -10.01 3.82 -8.30
C PHE A 115 -10.75 5.08 -8.70
N TYR A 116 -12.07 4.99 -8.64
CA TYR A 116 -12.98 6.12 -8.73
C TYR A 116 -13.85 6.17 -7.47
N THR A 117 -13.87 7.32 -6.80
CA THR A 117 -14.77 7.59 -5.68
C THR A 117 -16.11 8.08 -6.23
N LYS A 118 -17.18 7.29 -6.04
CA LYS A 118 -18.54 7.66 -6.47
C LYS A 118 -19.19 8.62 -5.49
N GLU A 119 -19.14 8.28 -4.21
CA GLU A 119 -19.77 9.06 -3.13
C GLU A 119 -19.07 8.81 -1.80
N ASP A 120 -19.23 9.75 -0.87
CA ASP A 120 -18.78 9.58 0.52
C ASP A 120 -19.76 8.66 1.28
N SER A 121 -19.22 7.82 2.17
CA SER A 121 -19.96 6.95 3.10
C SER A 121 -19.65 7.35 4.54
N GLU A 122 -20.61 7.17 5.45
CA GLU A 122 -20.39 7.37 6.89
C GLU A 122 -19.77 6.14 7.59
N PHE A 123 -19.72 5.01 6.89
CA PHE A 123 -19.24 3.73 7.41
C PHE A 123 -17.98 3.27 6.66
N GLU A 124 -16.99 2.72 7.37
CA GLU A 124 -15.95 1.88 6.75
C GLU A 124 -16.49 0.45 6.68
N ALA A 125 -16.46 -0.19 5.50
CA ALA A 125 -16.59 -1.64 5.50
C ALA A 125 -15.28 -2.24 6.02
N ALA A 126 -15.41 -3.20 6.93
CA ALA A 126 -14.30 -4.00 7.38
C ALA A 126 -14.03 -5.10 6.35
N GLU A 127 -13.05 -4.88 5.47
CA GLU A 127 -12.27 -5.95 4.83
C GLU A 127 -11.08 -5.35 4.06
N ASP A 128 -10.03 -4.98 4.81
CA ASP A 128 -8.67 -4.89 4.24
C ASP A 128 -8.25 -6.33 3.91
N HIS A 129 -8.45 -6.76 2.67
CA HIS A 129 -7.87 -8.01 2.22
C HIS A 129 -6.36 -7.81 2.02
N VAL A 130 -5.59 -8.26 3.02
CA VAL A 130 -4.19 -8.61 2.82
C VAL A 130 -4.16 -9.66 1.71
N MET A 131 -3.66 -9.27 0.54
CA MET A 131 -3.42 -10.18 -0.58
C MET A 131 -2.69 -11.42 -0.04
N PRO A 132 -3.26 -12.63 -0.19
CA PRO A 132 -2.51 -13.82 0.14
C PRO A 132 -1.36 -13.91 -0.85
N MET A 133 -0.14 -13.68 -0.36
CA MET A 133 1.06 -14.05 -1.10
C MET A 133 0.89 -15.50 -1.53
N PRO A 134 1.06 -15.86 -2.82
CA PRO A 134 1.12 -17.26 -3.18
C PRO A 134 2.32 -17.85 -2.43
N SER A 135 2.04 -18.63 -1.39
CA SER A 135 3.03 -19.48 -0.74
C SER A 135 3.46 -20.51 -1.77
N VAL A 136 4.48 -20.16 -2.56
CA VAL A 136 5.21 -21.10 -3.37
C VAL A 136 5.93 -22.03 -2.40
N CYS A 137 5.28 -23.15 -2.09
CA CYS A 137 5.87 -24.26 -1.35
C CYS A 137 6.99 -24.89 -2.18
N CYS A 138 8.20 -24.33 -2.09
CA CYS A 138 9.41 -25.06 -2.43
C CYS A 138 9.87 -25.85 -1.19
N PRO A 139 9.92 -27.19 -1.22
CA PRO A 139 10.54 -27.95 -0.14
C PRO A 139 12.03 -27.60 -0.09
N THR A 140 12.45 -26.99 1.02
CA THR A 140 13.87 -26.74 1.28
C THR A 140 14.55 -28.08 1.59
N PRO A 141 15.67 -28.44 0.96
CA PRO A 141 16.41 -29.61 1.37
C PRO A 141 16.98 -29.37 2.78
N GLU A 142 16.78 -30.38 3.63
CA GLU A 142 17.11 -30.39 5.05
C GLU A 142 18.59 -30.05 5.28
N SER A 143 18.87 -28.89 5.90
CA SER A 143 20.23 -28.50 6.23
C SER A 143 20.74 -29.38 7.36
N THR A 144 21.61 -30.34 7.04
CA THR A 144 22.33 -31.12 8.04
C THR A 144 23.27 -30.18 8.79
N LYS A 145 23.00 -29.93 10.08
CA LYS A 145 23.85 -29.12 10.95
C LYS A 145 25.22 -29.80 11.11
N THR A 146 26.21 -29.31 10.38
CA THR A 146 27.61 -29.65 10.65
C THR A 146 28.15 -28.63 11.64
N ASN A 147 28.43 -29.07 12.88
CA ASN A 147 29.09 -28.22 13.86
C ASN A 147 30.53 -27.95 13.41
N ILE A 148 30.79 -26.73 12.94
CA ILE A 148 32.14 -26.24 12.68
C ILE A 148 32.70 -25.61 13.97
N ASN A 149 33.70 -26.27 14.56
CA ASN A 149 34.46 -25.75 15.70
C ASN A 149 35.43 -24.67 15.22
N PHE A 150 35.21 -23.43 15.66
CA PHE A 150 36.09 -22.29 15.42
C PHE A 150 37.25 -22.29 16.42
N THR A 151 38.27 -23.13 16.20
CA THR A 151 39.53 -23.03 16.98
C THR A 151 40.81 -23.17 16.16
N ASP A 152 40.78 -23.17 14.82
CA ASP A 152 42.00 -23.48 14.04
C ASP A 152 42.48 -22.38 13.07
N PHE A 153 42.11 -21.11 13.32
CA PHE A 153 42.69 -19.97 12.62
C PHE A 153 43.69 -19.22 13.50
N ARG A 154 44.73 -19.93 13.90
CA ARG A 154 46.04 -19.34 14.20
C ARG A 154 47.08 -20.28 13.63
N ASP A 155 47.48 -20.03 12.39
CA ASP A 155 48.88 -19.81 12.08
C ASP A 155 49.11 -19.65 10.58
N LYS A 156 49.94 -18.63 10.27
CA LYS A 156 50.66 -18.38 9.03
C LYS A 156 49.83 -17.78 7.88
N ASN A 157 50.37 -16.89 7.07
CA ASN A 157 51.38 -15.85 7.21
C ASN A 157 51.34 -15.13 5.84
N THR A 158 51.55 -13.82 5.86
CA THR A 158 52.16 -13.03 4.78
C THR A 158 51.30 -12.69 3.55
N CYS A 159 51.09 -11.38 3.39
CA CYS A 159 50.60 -10.73 2.19
C CYS A 159 51.55 -10.90 0.98
N CYS A 160 50.96 -11.00 -0.21
CA CYS A 160 51.40 -10.37 -1.46
C CYS A 160 50.14 -9.90 -2.20
#